data_AF-A0A6A2XVR9-F1
#
_entry.id   AF-A0A6A2XVR9-F1
#
_cell.length_a   1.000
_cell.length_b   1.000
_cell.length_c   1.000
_cell.angle_alpha   90.00
_cell.angle_beta   90.00
_cell.angle_gamma   90.00
#
_symmetry.space_group_name_H-M   'P 1'
#
loop_
_entity.id
_entity.type
_entity.pdbx_description
1 polymer ?
#
loop_
_entity_poly.entity_id
_entity_poly.type
_entity_poly.pdbx_seq_one_letter_code
_entity_poly.pdbx_strand_id
1 'polypeptide(L)'
;MAQQIQTPLFFINAAYDSWQIRNILAPGIADPRGHWESCKLDIKNCVPSQIKVMQDFRLQFLSAVVGVGRSTSRGMFIDSCFAHCQTEMQELWFMPDSPLLNKTKIGKAVGDWFYDRNPFQKIDCAYPCNPTCHNRVFDNPHAHHF
;
A
#
# COMPACT_ATOMS: atom_id res chain seq x y z
N MET A 1 13.05 15.86 -4.03
CA MET A 1 12.36 16.32 -2.80
C MET A 1 12.68 15.42 -1.62
N ALA A 2 12.14 14.20 -1.50
CA ALA A 2 12.36 13.34 -0.32
C ALA A 2 13.83 13.03 0.01
N GLN A 3 14.69 12.89 -1.01
CA GLN A 3 16.14 12.68 -0.85
C GLN A 3 16.84 13.81 -0.08
N GLN A 4 16.31 15.04 -0.14
CA GLN A 4 16.92 16.24 0.45
C GLN A 4 16.39 16.55 1.86
N ILE A 5 15.40 15.80 2.34
CA ILE A 5 14.84 16.00 3.69
C ILE A 5 15.80 15.42 4.72
N GLN A 6 16.21 16.26 5.67
CA GLN A 6 17.11 15.90 6.77
C GLN A 6 16.37 15.35 7.99
N THR A 7 15.13 15.80 8.22
CA THR A 7 14.28 15.27 9.31
C THR A 7 14.04 13.77 9.12
N PRO A 8 14.08 12.95 10.19
CA PRO A 8 13.69 11.54 10.12
C PRO A 8 12.32 11.36 9.46
N LEU A 9 12.20 10.36 8.57
CA LEU A 9 10.97 10.07 7.83
C LEU A 9 10.59 8.60 7.98
N PHE A 10 9.30 8.33 8.20
CA PHE A 10 8.74 6.98 8.12
C PHE A 10 7.77 6.91 6.95
N PHE A 11 8.08 6.07 5.96
CA PHE A 11 7.20 5.86 4.81
C PHE A 11 6.19 4.76 5.11
N ILE A 12 4.90 5.06 4.97
CA ILE A 12 3.80 4.10 5.08
C ILE A 12 3.03 4.16 3.77
N ASN A 13 2.89 3.03 3.09
CA ASN A 13 2.04 2.96 1.91
C ASN A 13 1.73 1.51 1.57
N ALA A 14 0.52 1.26 1.08
CA ALA A 14 0.19 0.01 0.43
C ALA A 14 0.90 -0.04 -0.94
N ALA A 15 1.55 -1.14 -1.29
CA ALA A 15 2.12 -1.31 -2.62
C ALA A 15 1.06 -1.39 -3.73
N TYR A 16 -0.19 -1.68 -3.34
CA TYR A 16 -1.38 -1.70 -4.19
C TYR A 16 -2.41 -0.71 -3.63
N ASP A 17 -2.00 0.56 -3.47
CA ASP A 17 -2.90 1.60 -2.98
C ASP A 17 -4.18 1.66 -3.82
N SER A 18 -5.31 1.39 -3.19
CA SER A 18 -6.57 1.19 -3.92
C SER A 18 -7.07 2.48 -4.57
N TRP A 19 -6.75 3.63 -3.98
CA TRP A 19 -7.05 4.92 -4.57
C TRP A 19 -6.20 5.20 -5.80
N GLN A 20 -4.88 4.96 -5.75
CA GLN A 20 -3.99 5.11 -6.91
C GLN A 20 -4.38 4.17 -8.05
N ILE A 21 -4.72 2.92 -7.74
CA ILE A 21 -5.15 1.96 -8.77
C ILE A 21 -6.43 2.46 -9.46
N ARG A 22 -7.41 2.92 -8.69
CA ARG A 22 -8.70 3.35 -9.22
C ARG A 22 -8.66 4.68 -9.98
N ASN A 23 -7.83 5.62 -9.55
CA ASN A 23 -7.83 6.99 -10.07
C ASN A 23 -6.68 7.30 -11.02
N ILE A 24 -5.58 6.54 -10.97
CA ILE A 24 -4.38 6.79 -11.76
C ILE A 24 -4.10 5.64 -12.73
N LEU A 25 -4.06 4.39 -12.25
CA LEU A 25 -3.72 3.23 -13.09
C LEU A 25 -4.85 2.84 -14.04
N ALA A 26 -6.08 2.77 -13.54
CA ALA A 26 -7.26 2.34 -14.29
C ALA A 26 -8.47 3.30 -14.09
N PRO A 27 -8.31 4.61 -14.35
CA PRO A 27 -9.43 5.54 -14.28
C PRO A 27 -10.46 5.21 -15.35
N GLY A 28 -11.74 5.50 -15.09
CA GLY A 28 -12.83 5.17 -16.03
C GLY A 28 -12.65 5.75 -17.43
N ILE A 29 -11.97 6.91 -17.55
CA ILE A 29 -11.65 7.50 -18.86
C ILE A 29 -10.63 6.69 -19.67
N ALA A 30 -9.74 5.95 -19.00
CA ALA A 30 -8.77 5.06 -19.63
C ALA A 30 -9.30 3.62 -19.79
N ASP A 31 -10.46 3.31 -19.21
CA ASP A 31 -11.16 2.03 -19.29
C ASP A 31 -12.62 2.19 -19.76
N PRO A 32 -12.84 2.70 -20.99
CA PRO A 32 -14.20 3.01 -21.49
C PRO A 32 -15.09 1.77 -21.68
N ARG A 33 -14.49 0.57 -21.68
CA ARG A 33 -15.20 -0.71 -21.79
C ARG A 33 -15.40 -1.40 -20.44
N GLY A 34 -14.92 -0.79 -19.35
CA GLY A 34 -15.11 -1.28 -17.99
C GLY A 34 -14.43 -2.61 -17.68
N HIS A 35 -13.30 -2.91 -18.33
CA HIS A 35 -12.57 -4.16 -18.10
C HIS A 35 -12.03 -4.26 -16.67
N TRP A 36 -11.72 -3.13 -16.03
CA TRP A 36 -11.19 -3.04 -14.68
C TRP A 36 -12.25 -2.85 -13.61
N GLU A 37 -13.53 -2.66 -13.95
CA GLU A 37 -14.54 -2.29 -12.95
C GLU A 37 -14.67 -3.32 -11.83
N SER A 38 -14.79 -4.60 -12.16
CA SER A 38 -14.87 -5.66 -11.13
C SER A 38 -13.58 -5.78 -10.31
N CYS A 39 -12.42 -5.61 -10.96
CA CYS A 39 -11.10 -5.67 -10.34
C CYS A 39 -10.82 -4.50 -9.37
N LYS A 40 -11.28 -3.28 -9.70
CA LYS A 40 -11.15 -2.09 -8.83
C LYS A 40 -12.05 -2.17 -7.60
N LEU A 41 -13.18 -2.88 -7.71
CA LEU A 41 -14.11 -3.08 -6.60
C LEU A 41 -13.58 -4.10 -5.60
N ASP A 42 -13.02 -5.20 -6.08
CA ASP A 42 -12.35 -6.21 -5.26
C ASP A 42 -11.19 -6.79 -6.06
N ILE A 43 -9.97 -6.65 -5.52
CA ILE A 43 -8.74 -7.15 -6.15
C ILE A 43 -8.78 -8.66 -6.43
N LYS A 44 -9.63 -9.42 -5.73
CA LYS A 44 -9.84 -10.86 -5.97
C LYS A 44 -10.50 -11.15 -7.32
N ASN A 45 -11.24 -10.20 -7.87
CA ASN A 45 -11.90 -10.33 -9.17
C ASN A 45 -10.97 -10.00 -10.35
N CYS A 46 -9.75 -9.55 -10.08
CA CYS A 46 -8.80 -9.22 -11.13
C CYS A 46 -8.34 -10.48 -11.88
N VAL A 47 -8.37 -10.41 -13.20
CA VAL A 47 -7.77 -11.46 -14.03
C VAL A 47 -6.24 -11.38 -13.99
N PRO A 48 -5.50 -12.46 -14.31
CA PRO A 48 -4.04 -12.48 -14.19
C PRO A 48 -3.31 -11.35 -14.95
N SER A 49 -3.84 -10.91 -16.10
CA SER A 49 -3.28 -9.78 -16.85
C SER A 49 -3.41 -8.44 -16.11
N GLN A 50 -4.50 -8.22 -15.37
CA GLN A 50 -4.69 -7.03 -14.54
C GLN A 50 -3.78 -7.05 -13.32
N ILE A 51 -3.64 -8.21 -12.66
CA ILE A 51 -2.66 -8.40 -11.59
C ILE A 51 -1.27 -8.06 -12.10
N LYS A 52 -0.87 -8.56 -13.28
CA LYS A 52 0.44 -8.25 -13.87
C LYS A 52 0.66 -6.75 -14.04
N VAL A 53 -0.31 -6.01 -14.57
CA VAL A 53 -0.22 -4.54 -14.70
C VAL A 53 -0.05 -3.86 -13.33
N MET A 54 -0.77 -4.31 -12.30
CA MET A 54 -0.60 -3.79 -10.94
C MET A 54 0.76 -4.14 -10.34
N GLN A 55 1.33 -5.31 -10.65
CA GLN A 55 2.69 -5.68 -10.25
C GLN A 55 3.73 -4.76 -10.91
N ASP A 56 3.57 -4.48 -12.19
CA ASP A 56 4.46 -3.56 -12.92
C ASP A 56 4.37 -2.14 -12.34
N PHE A 57 3.17 -1.69 -11.96
CA PHE A 57 2.96 -0.42 -11.26
C PHE A 57 3.64 -0.41 -9.88
N ARG A 58 3.50 -1.49 -9.10
CA ARG A 58 4.22 -1.68 -7.82
C ARG A 58 5.74 -1.57 -8.00
N LEU A 59 6.31 -2.17 -9.04
CA LEU A 59 7.76 -2.10 -9.28
C LEU A 59 8.23 -0.67 -9.53
N GLN A 60 7.45 0.15 -10.24
CA GLN A 60 7.75 1.57 -10.42
C GLN A 60 7.68 2.34 -9.10
N PHE A 61 6.63 2.09 -8.30
CA PHE A 61 6.50 2.67 -6.96
C PHE A 61 7.70 2.30 -6.06
N LEU A 62 8.08 1.03 -6.02
CA LEU A 62 9.22 0.57 -5.22
C LEU A 62 10.53 1.18 -5.71
N SER A 63 10.74 1.29 -7.03
CA SER A 63 11.91 1.97 -7.58
C SER A 63 11.99 3.43 -7.12
N ALA A 64 10.86 4.14 -7.08
CA ALA A 64 10.81 5.52 -6.60
C ALA A 64 11.12 5.62 -5.09
N VAL A 65 10.53 4.74 -4.27
CA VAL A 65 10.73 4.72 -2.81
C VAL A 65 12.16 4.32 -2.45
N VAL A 66 12.71 3.28 -3.07
CA VAL A 66 14.11 2.86 -2.87
C VAL A 66 15.07 3.93 -3.37
N GLY A 67 14.72 4.62 -4.46
CA GLY A 67 15.45 5.75 -5.00
C GLY A 67 15.60 6.93 -4.03
N VAL A 68 14.78 7.03 -2.97
CA VAL A 68 14.95 8.04 -1.91
C VAL A 68 16.27 7.83 -1.15
N GLY A 69 16.83 6.62 -1.19
CA GLY A 69 18.11 6.27 -0.57
C GLY A 69 17.96 5.66 0.82
N ARG A 70 18.91 4.79 1.18
CA ARG A 70 18.95 4.14 2.51
C ARG A 70 19.48 5.13 3.54
N SER A 71 18.83 5.18 4.71
CA SER A 71 19.29 5.94 5.88
C SER A 71 18.85 5.18 7.13
N THR A 72 19.68 5.17 8.17
CA THR A 72 19.33 4.58 9.48
C THR A 72 18.26 5.39 10.21
N SER A 73 18.10 6.68 9.89
CA SER A 73 17.05 7.55 10.42
C SER A 73 15.70 7.38 9.73
N ARG A 74 15.61 6.56 8.68
CA ARG A 74 14.37 6.35 7.92
C ARG A 74 13.69 5.04 8.30
N GLY A 75 12.39 5.11 8.48
CA GLY A 75 11.51 3.95 8.60
C GLY A 75 10.72 3.72 7.32
N MET A 76 10.23 2.49 7.14
CA MET A 76 9.43 2.09 5.99
C MET A 76 8.57 0.88 6.33
N PHE A 77 7.27 0.99 6.06
CA PHE A 77 6.30 -0.09 6.11
C PHE A 77 5.52 -0.07 4.79
N ILE A 78 5.94 -0.92 3.86
CA ILE A 78 5.26 -1.08 2.57
C ILE A 78 4.66 -2.48 2.51
N ASP A 79 3.35 -2.61 2.73
CA ASP A 79 2.66 -3.90 2.66
C ASP A 79 2.14 -4.21 1.24
N SER A 80 1.69 -5.46 1.05
CA SER A 80 1.11 -5.91 -0.21
C SER A 80 -0.42 -5.85 -0.23
N CYS A 81 -1.04 -5.04 0.62
CA CYS A 81 -2.50 -4.98 0.74
C CYS A 81 -3.12 -4.06 -0.33
N PHE A 82 -4.36 -4.34 -0.71
CA PHE A 82 -5.19 -3.44 -1.49
C PHE A 82 -5.94 -2.51 -0.53
N ALA A 83 -5.29 -1.42 -0.11
CA ALA A 83 -5.77 -0.55 0.97
C ALA A 83 -5.50 0.93 0.67
N HIS A 84 -6.09 1.82 1.47
CA HIS A 84 -5.89 3.27 1.41
C HIS A 84 -6.12 3.89 2.81
N CYS A 85 -5.47 5.02 3.11
CA CYS A 85 -5.52 5.73 4.40
C CYS A 85 -5.19 4.86 5.62
N GLN A 86 -4.09 4.10 5.56
CA GLN A 86 -3.77 3.05 6.55
C GLN A 86 -3.47 3.56 7.97
N THR A 87 -3.20 4.85 8.12
CA THR A 87 -2.95 5.50 9.41
C THR A 87 -4.21 5.99 10.10
N GLU A 88 -5.33 6.10 9.39
CA GLU A 88 -6.55 6.72 9.90
C GLU A 88 -7.53 5.71 10.51
N MET A 89 -7.45 4.44 10.09
CA MET A 89 -8.34 3.37 10.52
C MET A 89 -7.62 2.41 11.48
N GLN A 90 -8.18 2.20 12.68
CA GLN A 90 -7.56 1.34 13.69
C GLN A 90 -7.44 -0.12 13.21
N GLU A 91 -8.37 -0.55 12.36
CA GLU A 91 -8.42 -1.86 11.71
C GLU A 91 -7.16 -2.12 10.88
N LEU A 92 -6.59 -1.08 10.25
CA LEU A 92 -5.33 -1.19 9.51
C LEU A 92 -4.12 -0.85 10.39
N TRP A 93 -4.29 0.06 11.35
CA TRP A 93 -3.20 0.61 12.15
C TRP A 93 -2.71 -0.32 13.27
N PHE A 94 -3.59 -0.76 14.17
CA PHE A 94 -3.16 -1.43 15.42
C PHE A 94 -4.17 -2.38 16.11
N MET A 95 -5.38 -2.57 15.58
CA MET A 95 -6.32 -3.58 16.09
C MET A 95 -5.74 -5.01 16.09
N PRO A 96 -6.28 -5.94 16.90
CA PRO A 96 -5.79 -7.32 17.01
C PRO A 96 -5.52 -8.02 15.67
N ASP A 97 -6.40 -7.83 14.70
CA ASP A 97 -6.43 -8.43 13.37
C ASP A 97 -5.84 -7.53 12.27
N SER A 98 -5.20 -6.41 12.60
CA SER A 98 -4.57 -5.53 11.60
C SER A 98 -3.53 -6.24 10.74
N PRO A 99 -3.31 -5.76 9.50
CA PRO A 99 -2.29 -6.29 8.61
C PRO A 99 -0.91 -6.31 9.27
N LEU A 100 -0.18 -7.38 9.01
CA LEU A 100 1.15 -7.64 9.53
C LEU A 100 2.16 -7.63 8.40
N LEU A 101 3.24 -6.87 8.58
CA LEU A 101 4.46 -7.01 7.81
C LEU A 101 5.55 -7.51 8.74
N ASN A 102 6.16 -8.66 8.43
CA ASN A 102 7.15 -9.29 9.31
C ASN A 102 6.64 -9.41 10.76
N LYS A 103 5.41 -9.92 10.91
CA LYS A 103 4.72 -10.12 12.20
C LYS A 103 4.53 -8.84 13.04
N THR A 104 4.57 -7.67 12.41
CA THR A 104 4.47 -6.36 13.08
C THR A 104 3.36 -5.55 12.43
N LYS A 105 2.51 -4.92 13.26
CA LYS A 105 1.45 -3.99 12.82
C LYS A 105 2.05 -2.61 12.52
N ILE A 106 1.37 -1.80 11.71
CA ILE A 106 1.82 -0.46 11.33
C ILE A 106 2.09 0.39 12.58
N GLY A 107 1.14 0.47 13.51
CA GLY A 107 1.28 1.30 14.72
C GLY A 107 2.43 0.86 15.63
N LYS A 108 2.73 -0.45 15.69
CA LYS A 108 3.90 -0.96 16.43
C LYS A 108 5.20 -0.56 15.75
N ALA A 109 5.27 -0.72 14.42
CA ALA A 109 6.45 -0.39 13.64
C ALA A 109 6.80 1.10 13.72
N VAL A 110 5.79 1.97 13.56
CA VAL A 110 5.96 3.42 13.69
C VAL A 110 6.36 3.78 15.11
N GLY A 111 5.67 3.24 16.11
CA GLY A 111 5.99 3.51 17.51
C GLY A 111 7.41 3.08 17.88
N ASP A 112 7.84 1.89 17.48
CA ASP A 112 9.21 1.43 17.76
C ASP A 112 10.28 2.25 17.07
N TRP A 113 10.03 2.67 15.83
CA TRP A 113 10.93 3.56 15.12
C TRP A 113 10.98 4.95 15.78
N PHE A 114 9.83 5.53 16.13
CA PHE A 114 9.74 6.88 16.69
C PHE A 114 10.45 7.02 18.04
N TYR A 115 10.40 5.97 18.86
CA TYR A 115 11.05 5.94 20.18
C TYR A 115 12.43 5.27 20.16
N ASP A 116 13.05 5.10 18.99
CA ASP A 116 14.37 4.47 18.81
C ASP A 116 14.51 3.08 19.45
N ARG A 117 13.39 2.34 19.60
CA ARG A 117 13.38 0.99 20.19
C ARG A 117 13.85 -0.06 19.19
N ASN A 118 13.42 0.07 17.94
CA ASN A 118 13.81 -0.85 16.87
C ASN A 118 13.61 -0.18 15.49
N PRO A 119 14.61 -0.22 14.58
CA PRO A 119 14.39 0.23 13.21
C PRO A 119 13.39 -0.68 12.49
N PHE A 120 12.57 -0.08 11.63
CA PHE A 120 11.64 -0.81 10.78
C PHE A 120 11.71 -0.26 9.36
N GLN A 121 12.37 -0.99 8.46
CA GLN A 121 12.47 -0.64 7.05
C GLN A 121 12.21 -1.87 6.19
N LYS A 122 10.93 -2.17 5.92
CA LYS A 122 10.50 -3.41 5.28
C LYS A 122 9.52 -3.15 4.14
N ILE A 123 9.65 -3.99 3.12
CA ILE A 123 8.77 -4.07 1.96
C ILE A 123 8.28 -5.51 1.88
N ASP A 124 6.98 -5.68 1.70
CA ASP A 124 6.33 -6.97 1.60
C ASP A 124 6.49 -7.61 0.22
N CYS A 125 6.11 -8.87 0.10
CA CYS A 125 6.10 -9.61 -1.16
C CYS A 125 5.03 -9.09 -2.14
N ALA A 126 4.98 -9.69 -3.32
CA ALA A 126 3.95 -9.39 -4.32
C ALA A 126 2.59 -9.99 -3.89
N TYR A 127 1.48 -9.24 -4.07
CA TYR A 127 0.13 -9.76 -3.89
C TYR A 127 -0.06 -11.05 -4.71
N PRO A 128 -0.76 -12.09 -4.20
CA PRO A 128 -1.58 -12.13 -2.98
C PRO A 128 -0.88 -12.73 -1.74
N CYS A 129 0.39 -12.43 -1.50
CA CYS A 129 1.16 -13.19 -0.51
C CYS A 129 0.81 -12.94 0.96
N ASN A 130 0.24 -11.78 1.32
CA ASN A 130 -0.01 -11.42 2.71
C ASN A 130 -1.47 -11.77 3.12
N PRO A 131 -1.68 -12.85 3.89
CA PRO A 131 -3.02 -13.30 4.25
C PRO A 131 -3.69 -12.44 5.34
N THR A 132 -2.95 -11.51 5.96
CA THR A 132 -3.46 -10.63 7.02
C THR A 132 -4.06 -9.34 6.47
N CYS A 133 -4.02 -9.14 5.15
CA CYS A 133 -4.55 -7.94 4.53
C CYS A 133 -6.07 -7.86 4.61
N HIS A 134 -6.57 -6.74 5.13
CA HIS A 134 -7.96 -6.31 4.98
C HIS A 134 -8.11 -5.51 3.69
N ASN A 135 -8.19 -6.22 2.57
CA ASN A 135 -8.33 -5.59 1.25
C ASN A 135 -9.67 -4.83 1.16
N ARG A 136 -9.63 -3.59 0.66
CA ARG A 136 -10.82 -2.77 0.40
C ARG A 136 -11.73 -3.49 -0.60
N VAL A 137 -12.99 -3.63 -0.22
CA VAL A 137 -14.08 -4.02 -1.11
C VAL A 137 -15.02 -2.82 -1.22
N PHE A 138 -15.32 -2.38 -2.44
CA PHE A 138 -16.18 -1.23 -2.69
C PHE A 138 -17.55 -1.69 -3.20
N ASP A 139 -18.60 -0.96 -2.85
CA ASP A 139 -19.97 -1.24 -3.32
C ASP A 139 -20.28 -0.56 -4.67
N ASN A 140 -19.55 0.51 -5.03
CA ASN A 140 -19.79 1.27 -6.26
C ASN A 140 -18.48 1.72 -6.95
N PRO A 141 -18.28 1.40 -8.23
CA PRO A 141 -17.05 1.72 -8.97
C PRO A 141 -16.84 3.21 -9.25
N HIS A 142 -17.91 4.01 -9.16
CA HIS A 142 -17.93 5.44 -9.50
C HIS A 142 -18.07 6.36 -8.27
N ALA A 143 -18.27 5.83 -7.07
CA ALA A 143 -18.41 6.65 -5.86
C ALA A 143 -17.05 7.21 -5.41
N HIS A 144 -16.88 8.53 -5.39
CA HIS A 144 -15.69 9.17 -4.84
C HIS A 144 -15.66 9.00 -3.32
N HIS A 145 -14.93 8.00 -2.84
CA HIS A 145 -14.68 7.81 -1.42
C HIS A 145 -13.30 8.42 -1.13
N PHE A 146 -13.31 9.48 -0.33
CA PHE A 146 -12.11 10.06 0.27
C PHE A 146 -11.57 9.10 1.34
#